data_AF-A0A9X4IK12-F1
#
_entry.id   AF-A0A9X4IK12-F1
#
_cell.length_a   1.000
_cell.length_b   1.000
_cell.length_c   1.000
_cell.angle_alpha   90.00
_cell.angle_beta   90.00
_cell.angle_gamma   90.00
#
_symmetry.space_group_name_H-M   'P 1'
#
loop_
_entity.id
_entity.type
_entity.pdbx_description
1 polymer ?
#
loop_
_entity_poly.entity_id
_entity_poly.type
_entity_poly.pdbx_seq_one_letter_code
_entity_poly.pdbx_strand_id
1 'polypeptide(L)'
;MEVFVPKIFKVVLIHFVLSIIILFSENVAYAGSSDPGYITGIVVGNGGMLYFYSTGVREQQAACATLGGRYVLNASTLGGQSIMSTILAAYVTHQKVSVIGTGACAIWGDSESVSMVIYSN
;
A
#
# COMPACT_ATOMS: atom_id res chain seq x y z
N MET A 1 -7.18 -35.17 -45.98
CA MET A 1 -8.24 -34.14 -45.99
C MET A 1 -7.74 -33.02 -45.08
N GLU A 2 -7.03 -32.04 -45.63
CA GLU A 2 -6.46 -30.94 -44.84
C GLU A 2 -7.54 -29.88 -44.61
N VAL A 3 -7.84 -29.61 -43.34
CA VAL A 3 -8.84 -28.62 -42.94
C VAL A 3 -8.25 -27.23 -43.22
N PHE A 4 -8.79 -26.57 -44.24
CA PHE A 4 -8.40 -25.22 -44.65
C PHE A 4 -8.92 -24.19 -43.63
N VAL A 5 -8.16 -23.93 -42.56
CA VAL A 5 -8.48 -22.87 -41.61
C VAL A 5 -8.17 -21.52 -42.27
N PRO A 6 -9.16 -20.63 -42.48
CA PRO A 6 -8.94 -19.37 -43.17
C PRO A 6 -7.98 -18.49 -42.36
N LYS A 7 -7.02 -17.85 -43.05
CA LYS A 7 -6.00 -16.96 -42.45
C LYS A 7 -6.61 -15.93 -41.48
N ILE A 8 -7.81 -15.45 -41.77
CA ILE A 8 -8.58 -14.50 -40.95
C ILE A 8 -8.91 -15.07 -39.57
N PHE A 9 -9.24 -16.36 -39.46
CA PHE A 9 -9.56 -17.01 -38.18
C PHE A 9 -8.33 -17.08 -37.25
N LYS A 10 -7.14 -17.29 -37.81
CA LYS A 10 -5.88 -17.26 -37.04
C LYS A 10 -5.54 -15.85 -36.53
N VAL A 11 -5.81 -14.81 -37.32
CA VAL A 11 -5.53 -13.41 -36.95
C VAL A 11 -6.46 -12.93 -35.81
N VAL A 12 -7.75 -13.26 -35.88
CA VAL A 12 -8.73 -12.92 -34.84
C VAL A 12 -8.42 -13.64 -33.53
N LEU A 13 -8.05 -14.93 -33.60
CA LEU A 13 -7.65 -15.71 -32.42
C LEU A 13 -6.40 -15.11 -31.74
N ILE A 14 -5.40 -14.69 -32.51
CA ILE A 14 -4.18 -14.05 -31.98
C ILE A 14 -4.51 -12.72 -31.28
N HIS A 15 -5.37 -11.87 -31.87
CA HIS A 15 -5.75 -10.60 -31.25
C HIS A 15 -6.59 -10.78 -29.98
N PHE A 16 -7.46 -11.80 -29.96
CA PHE A 16 -8.26 -12.13 -28.77
C PHE A 16 -7.38 -12.63 -27.62
N VAL A 17 -6.40 -13.50 -27.91
CA VAL A 17 -5.41 -13.96 -26.93
C VAL A 17 -4.53 -12.80 -26.45
N LEU A 18 -4.09 -11.90 -27.34
CA LEU A 18 -3.27 -10.74 -26.96
C LEU A 18 -4.03 -9.76 -26.04
N SER A 19 -5.33 -9.57 -26.28
CA SER A 19 -6.18 -8.70 -25.46
C SER A 19 -6.44 -9.27 -24.06
N ILE A 20 -6.52 -10.59 -23.93
CA ILE A 20 -6.67 -11.29 -22.64
C ILE A 20 -5.40 -11.15 -21.79
N ILE A 21 -4.21 -11.21 -22.40
CA ILE A 21 -2.92 -11.12 -21.67
C ILE A 21 -2.74 -9.76 -20.98
N ILE A 22 -3.29 -8.67 -21.53
CA ILE A 22 -3.19 -7.32 -20.95
C ILE A 22 -4.05 -7.17 -19.67
N LEU A 23 -5.10 -7.98 -19.51
CA LEU A 23 -5.97 -7.94 -18.32
C LEU A 23 -5.37 -8.65 -17.10
N PHE A 24 -4.29 -9.42 -17.27
CA PHE A 24 -3.60 -10.13 -16.19
C PHE A 24 -2.28 -9.47 -15.77
N SER A 25 -2.02 -8.22 -16.16
CA SER A 25 -0.92 -7.47 -15.56
C SER A 25 -1.32 -7.10 -14.13
N GLU A 26 -0.96 -7.97 -13.18
CA GLU A 26 -0.99 -7.65 -11.76
C GLU A 26 -0.15 -6.39 -11.58
N ASN A 27 -0.79 -5.27 -11.19
CA ASN A 27 -0.04 -4.14 -10.69
C ASN A 27 0.60 -4.64 -9.40
N VAL A 28 1.90 -4.95 -9.46
CA VAL A 28 2.70 -5.18 -8.26
C VAL A 28 2.56 -3.89 -7.46
N ALA A 29 1.70 -3.90 -6.45
CA ALA A 29 1.54 -2.80 -5.53
C ALA A 29 2.86 -2.76 -4.76
N TYR A 30 3.81 -1.98 -5.24
CA TYR A 30 5.04 -1.71 -4.53
C TYR A 30 4.63 -1.14 -3.18
N ALA A 31 4.88 -1.92 -2.13
CA ALA A 31 4.70 -1.46 -0.77
C ALA A 31 5.63 -0.26 -0.56
N GLY A 32 5.07 0.93 -0.37
CA GLY A 32 5.88 2.10 -0.07
C GLY A 32 6.62 1.87 1.24
N SER A 33 7.86 2.31 1.32
CA SER A 33 8.66 2.27 2.55
C SER A 33 9.01 3.69 2.99
N SER A 34 9.54 3.82 4.21
CA SER A 34 10.15 5.05 4.66
C SER A 34 11.50 4.81 5.31
N ASP A 35 12.40 5.77 5.12
CA ASP A 35 13.54 5.96 6.00
C ASP A 35 13.10 6.12 7.46
N PRO A 36 14.01 5.86 8.42
CA PRO A 36 13.75 6.13 9.83
C PRO A 36 13.34 7.59 10.08
N GLY A 37 12.16 7.78 10.66
CA GLY A 37 11.62 9.10 10.99
C GLY A 37 10.86 9.11 12.31
N TYR A 38 10.53 10.30 12.79
CA TYR A 38 9.73 10.47 14.01
C TYR A 38 8.25 10.49 13.66
N ILE A 39 7.44 9.90 14.54
CA ILE A 39 5.99 10.12 14.51
C ILE A 39 5.70 11.53 15.03
N THR A 40 5.01 12.35 14.24
CA THR A 40 4.77 13.77 14.57
C THR A 40 3.33 14.08 14.93
N GLY A 41 2.41 13.18 14.62
CA GLY A 41 1.00 13.34 14.97
C GLY A 41 0.24 12.03 14.83
N ILE A 42 -0.77 11.85 15.67
CA ILE A 42 -1.69 10.71 15.67
C ILE A 42 -3.11 11.26 15.69
N VAL A 43 -3.95 10.77 14.80
CA VAL A 43 -5.38 11.14 14.71
C VAL A 43 -6.20 9.87 14.70
N VAL A 44 -7.16 9.76 15.62
CA VAL A 44 -8.12 8.64 15.66
C VAL A 44 -9.43 9.12 15.05
N GLY A 45 -9.85 8.48 13.96
CA GLY A 45 -11.10 8.73 13.27
C GLY A 45 -12.20 7.74 13.66
N ASN A 46 -13.36 7.86 13.00
CA ASN A 46 -14.47 6.91 13.14
C ASN A 46 -14.07 5.52 12.56
N GLY A 47 -14.77 4.46 12.96
CA GLY A 47 -14.60 3.11 12.41
C GLY A 47 -13.29 2.42 12.80
N GLY A 48 -12.58 2.96 13.80
CA GLY A 48 -11.26 2.49 14.23
C GLY A 48 -10.13 2.86 13.29
N MET A 49 -10.32 3.84 12.41
CA MET A 49 -9.23 4.38 11.60
C MET A 49 -8.26 5.14 12.50
N LEU A 50 -6.99 4.78 12.45
CA LEU A 50 -5.91 5.56 13.04
C LEU A 50 -5.01 6.06 11.94
N TYR A 51 -4.85 7.38 11.89
CA TYR A 51 -3.90 8.07 11.03
C TYR A 51 -2.70 8.50 11.84
N PHE A 52 -1.53 8.50 11.21
CA PHE A 52 -0.36 9.11 11.81
C PHE A 52 0.56 9.70 10.75
N TYR A 53 1.44 10.60 11.19
CA TYR A 53 2.42 11.27 10.34
C TYR A 53 3.84 10.86 10.74
N SER A 54 4.69 10.57 9.76
CA SER A 54 6.12 10.30 9.94
C SER A 54 6.97 11.33 9.20
N THR A 55 8.13 11.70 9.77
CA THR A 55 9.14 12.53 9.09
C THR A 55 10.06 11.75 8.17
N GLY A 56 9.92 10.41 8.11
CA GLY A 56 10.75 9.55 7.27
C GLY A 56 10.55 9.87 5.79
N VAL A 57 11.63 9.95 5.02
CA VAL A 57 11.54 10.12 3.57
C VAL A 57 10.91 8.87 2.98
N ARG A 58 9.88 9.04 2.14
CA ARG A 58 9.14 7.92 1.54
C ARG A 58 9.79 7.47 0.25
N GLU A 59 9.93 6.17 0.10
CA GLU A 59 10.31 5.53 -1.15
C GLU A 59 9.11 4.75 -1.68
N GLN A 60 8.93 4.76 -3.01
CA GLN A 60 7.87 3.99 -3.69
C GLN A 60 6.46 4.21 -3.10
N GLN A 61 6.18 5.43 -2.64
CA GLN A 61 4.88 5.80 -2.07
C GLN A 61 3.74 5.42 -3.02
N ALA A 62 2.70 4.79 -2.48
CA ALA A 62 1.53 4.42 -3.26
C ALA A 62 0.93 5.64 -3.97
N ALA A 63 0.61 5.52 -5.26
CA ALA A 63 0.13 6.66 -6.08
C ALA A 63 -1.15 7.33 -5.53
N CYS A 64 -1.96 6.56 -4.81
CA CYS A 64 -3.17 7.06 -4.14
C CYS A 64 -2.87 7.87 -2.87
N ALA A 65 -1.70 7.71 -2.25
CA ALA A 65 -1.34 8.41 -1.03
C ALA A 65 -0.94 9.84 -1.39
N THR A 66 -1.90 10.76 -1.48
CA THR A 66 -1.63 12.15 -1.88
C THR A 66 -1.20 13.03 -0.72
N LEU A 67 -1.36 12.56 0.53
CA LEU A 67 -0.92 13.30 1.71
C LEU A 67 0.45 12.81 2.19
N GLY A 68 1.45 13.68 2.00
CA GLY A 68 2.85 13.41 2.35
C GLY A 68 3.02 13.02 3.82
N GLY A 69 3.79 11.95 4.05
CA GLY A 69 4.12 11.45 5.39
C GLY A 69 2.95 10.85 6.17
N ARG A 70 1.71 10.87 5.64
CA ARG A 70 0.54 10.30 6.31
C ARG A 70 0.32 8.85 5.96
N TYR A 71 -0.02 8.08 6.98
CA TYR A 71 -0.38 6.68 6.89
C TYR A 71 -1.68 6.41 7.63
N VAL A 72 -2.34 5.31 7.29
CA VAL A 72 -3.59 4.88 7.95
C VAL A 72 -3.56 3.39 8.27
N LEU A 73 -4.17 3.01 9.38
CA LEU A 73 -4.41 1.61 9.75
C LEU A 73 -5.79 1.44 10.41
N ASN A 74 -6.29 0.20 10.42
CA ASN A 74 -7.56 -0.14 11.08
C ASN A 74 -7.28 -0.74 12.47
N ALA A 75 -7.33 0.11 13.49
CA ALA A 75 -7.14 -0.22 14.89
C ALA A 75 -8.31 -0.98 15.53
N SER A 76 -9.37 -1.32 14.78
CA SER A 76 -10.42 -2.24 15.27
C SER A 76 -10.01 -3.71 15.17
N THR A 77 -8.95 -4.02 14.43
CA THR A 77 -8.43 -5.39 14.27
C THR A 77 -7.32 -5.67 15.29
N LEU A 78 -7.13 -6.93 15.69
CA LEU A 78 -6.04 -7.30 16.60
C LEU A 78 -4.66 -6.92 16.04
N GLY A 79 -4.43 -7.12 14.74
CA GLY A 79 -3.21 -6.70 14.07
C GLY A 79 -3.04 -5.18 14.02
N GLY A 80 -4.11 -4.43 13.79
CA GLY A 80 -4.05 -2.96 13.84
C GLY A 80 -3.78 -2.43 15.24
N GLN A 81 -4.31 -3.08 16.28
CA GLN A 81 -4.05 -2.72 17.68
C GLN A 81 -2.59 -2.93 18.06
N SER A 82 -1.95 -4.01 17.58
CA SER A 82 -0.53 -4.23 17.83
C SER A 82 0.33 -3.16 17.16
N ILE A 83 0.04 -2.80 15.90
CA ILE A 83 0.75 -1.71 15.20
C ILE A 83 0.51 -0.36 15.89
N MET A 84 -0.73 -0.07 16.30
CA MET A 84 -1.07 1.14 17.05
C MET A 84 -0.26 1.24 18.34
N SER A 85 -0.08 0.13 19.07
CA SER A 85 0.71 0.12 20.31
C SER A 85 2.18 0.49 20.04
N THR A 86 2.76 -0.02 18.95
CA THR A 86 4.12 0.34 18.50
C THR A 86 4.21 1.83 18.15
N ILE A 87 3.25 2.37 17.41
CA ILE A 87 3.21 3.79 17.03
C ILE A 87 3.11 4.69 18.26
N LEU A 88 2.21 4.37 19.19
CA LEU A 88 2.02 5.13 20.42
C LEU A 88 3.29 5.12 21.27
N ALA A 89 3.91 3.95 21.46
CA ALA A 89 5.16 3.82 22.18
C ALA A 89 6.27 4.67 21.53
N ALA A 90 6.48 4.53 20.21
CA ALA A 90 7.47 5.32 19.48
C ALA A 90 7.22 6.83 19.59
N TYR A 91 5.95 7.26 19.54
CA TYR A 91 5.56 8.66 19.70
C TYR A 91 5.92 9.21 21.08
N VAL A 92 5.56 8.51 22.16
CA VAL A 92 5.82 8.99 23.53
C VAL A 92 7.28 8.88 23.93
N THR A 93 8.02 7.91 23.38
CA THR A 93 9.46 7.74 23.64
C THR A 93 10.34 8.53 22.69
N HIS A 94 9.75 9.25 21.73
CA HIS A 94 10.45 9.97 20.68
C HIS A 94 11.49 9.11 19.93
N GLN A 95 11.11 7.86 19.63
CA GLN A 95 11.95 6.91 18.91
C GLN A 95 11.68 7.00 17.41
N LYS A 96 12.71 6.76 16.60
CA LYS A 96 12.55 6.70 15.14
C LYS A 96 11.94 5.37 14.73
N VAL A 97 11.15 5.41 13.67
CA VAL A 97 10.57 4.23 13.04
C VAL A 97 10.66 4.32 11.52
N SER A 98 10.84 3.16 10.90
CA SER A 98 10.56 2.95 9.48
C SER A 98 9.15 2.38 9.33
N VAL A 99 8.44 2.83 8.29
CA VAL A 99 7.07 2.41 7.99
C VAL A 99 7.06 1.67 6.67
N ILE A 100 6.46 0.48 6.64
CA ILE A 100 6.20 -0.25 5.41
C ILE A 100 4.69 -0.23 5.17
N GLY A 101 4.30 0.36 4.05
CA GLY A 101 2.94 0.39 3.55
C GLY A 101 2.56 -0.91 2.84
N THR A 102 1.35 -0.94 2.33
CA THR A 102 0.80 -2.06 1.56
C THR A 102 0.85 -1.82 0.05
N GLY A 103 1.28 -0.62 -0.37
CA GLY A 103 1.18 -0.17 -1.76
C GLY A 103 -0.23 0.24 -2.17
N ALA A 104 -1.18 0.24 -1.23
CA ALA A 104 -2.58 0.53 -1.47
C ALA A 104 -3.16 1.49 -0.42
N CYS A 105 -4.21 2.20 -0.80
CA CYS A 105 -4.99 3.10 0.07
C CYS A 105 -6.35 2.47 0.40
N ALA A 106 -6.33 1.20 0.81
CA ALA A 106 -7.53 0.38 1.03
C ALA A 106 -8.41 0.87 2.19
N ILE A 107 -7.79 1.47 3.21
CA ILE A 107 -8.51 1.96 4.39
C ILE A 107 -9.03 3.39 4.17
N TRP A 108 -8.22 4.26 3.58
CA TRP A 108 -8.60 5.64 3.30
C TRP A 108 -7.90 6.17 2.04
N GLY A 109 -8.67 6.76 1.13
CA GLY A 109 -8.25 6.96 -0.26
C GLY A 109 -7.02 7.84 -0.51
N ASP A 110 -6.66 8.72 0.42
CA ASP A 110 -5.53 9.66 0.28
C ASP A 110 -4.28 9.27 1.09
N SER A 111 -4.33 8.13 1.80
CA SER A 111 -3.32 7.70 2.77
C SER A 111 -2.99 6.23 2.58
N GLU A 112 -1.69 5.92 2.47
CA GLU A 112 -1.28 4.52 2.30
C GLU A 112 -1.62 3.72 3.56
N SER A 113 -2.19 2.53 3.35
CA SER A 113 -2.50 1.59 4.42
C SER A 113 -1.22 0.92 4.91
N VAL A 114 -1.02 0.86 6.22
CA VAL A 114 0.20 0.32 6.84
C VAL A 114 0.17 -1.20 6.89
N SER A 115 1.31 -1.80 6.51
CA SER A 115 1.59 -3.22 6.71
C SER A 115 2.32 -3.46 8.04
N MET A 116 3.39 -2.70 8.30
CA MET A 116 4.15 -2.81 9.55
C MET A 116 4.92 -1.53 9.89
N VAL A 117 5.30 -1.41 11.17
CA VAL A 117 6.15 -0.35 11.71
C VAL A 117 7.33 -0.99 12.44
N ILE A 118 8.54 -0.52 12.15
CA ILE A 118 9.80 -1.09 12.66
C ILE A 118 10.53 -0.01 13.46
N TYR A 119 10.91 -0.32 14.70
CA TYR A 119 11.81 0.55 15.46
C TYR A 119 13.17 0.64 14.79
N SER A 120 13.69 1.85 14.68
CA SER A 120 15.00 2.14 14.11
C SER A 120 15.85 2.79 15.18
N ASN A 121 17.00 2.16 15.49
CA ASN A 121 18.01 2.66 16.43
C ASN A 121 19.09 3.45 15.68
#